data_AF-A0A495J625-F1
#
_entry.id   AF-A0A495J625-F1
#
_cell.length_a   1.000
_cell.length_b   1.000
_cell.length_c   1.000
_cell.angle_alpha   90.00
_cell.angle_beta   90.00
_cell.angle_gamma   90.00
#
_symmetry.space_group_name_H-M   'P 1'
#
loop_
_entity.id
_entity.type
_entity.pdbx_description
1 polymer ?
#
loop_
_entity_poly.entity_id
_entity_poly.type
_entity_poly.pdbx_seq_one_letter_code
_entity_poly.pdbx_strand_id
1 'polypeptide(L)'
;MLFQTPKRKARRVPAERRKPEHILQKGFGTEMPPQKILVEIYFDQKGLATQASVFYSFYEKANWSSSKGTPYRNWKLLAGEWIFNYEQEQKLRKRQRENALLSYQ
;
A
#
# COMPACT_ATOMS: atom_id res chain seq x y z
N MET A 1 27.42 45.29 19.09
CA MET A 1 25.96 45.15 19.32
C MET A 1 25.63 43.66 19.33
N LEU A 2 25.07 43.13 20.42
CA LEU A 2 24.72 41.70 20.57
C LEU A 2 23.24 41.51 20.20
N PHE A 3 22.96 40.76 19.13
CA PHE A 3 21.60 40.39 18.78
C PHE A 3 21.16 39.17 19.59
N GLN A 4 20.18 39.32 20.47
CA GLN A 4 19.47 38.19 21.08
C GLN A 4 18.59 37.53 20.03
N THR A 5 18.85 36.26 19.71
CA THR A 5 17.96 35.47 18.85
C THR A 5 16.85 34.83 19.69
N PRO A 6 15.58 34.95 19.28
CA PRO A 6 14.48 34.31 19.99
C PRO A 6 14.56 32.78 19.80
N LYS A 7 14.69 32.04 20.90
CA LYS A 7 14.62 30.57 20.91
C LYS A 7 13.22 30.12 20.50
N ARG A 8 13.03 29.82 19.22
CA ARG A 8 11.82 29.15 18.74
C ARG A 8 11.76 27.73 19.34
N LYS A 9 10.90 27.52 20.33
CA LYS A 9 10.50 26.18 20.75
C LYS A 9 9.44 25.69 19.76
N ALA A 10 9.84 24.87 18.78
CA ALA A 10 8.87 24.13 18.00
C ALA A 10 8.08 23.23 18.97
N ARG A 11 6.77 23.48 19.08
CA ARG A 11 5.86 22.62 19.82
C ARG A 11 5.85 21.27 19.10
N ARG A 12 6.60 20.29 19.61
CA ARG A 12 6.49 18.90 19.17
C ARG A 12 5.08 18.47 19.57
N VAL A 13 4.18 18.37 18.58
CA VAL A 13 2.91 17.67 18.78
C VAL A 13 3.30 16.28 19.28
N PRO A 14 2.75 15.81 20.40
CA PRO A 14 2.99 14.45 20.84
C PRO A 14 2.57 13.57 19.67
N ALA A 15 3.53 12.88 19.03
CA ALA A 15 3.19 11.81 18.13
C ALA A 15 2.39 10.83 19.00
N GLU A 16 1.07 10.76 18.80
CA GLU A 16 0.26 9.70 19.36
C GLU A 16 1.00 8.41 19.02
N ARG A 17 1.61 7.79 20.03
CA ARG A 17 2.21 6.48 19.90
C ARG A 17 1.06 5.57 19.54
N ARG A 18 0.84 5.35 18.23
CA ARG A 18 -0.08 4.33 17.74
C ARG A 18 0.27 3.08 18.52
N LYS A 19 -0.66 2.62 19.35
CA LYS A 19 -0.47 1.38 20.11
C LYS A 19 -0.06 0.33 19.07
N PRO A 20 1.04 -0.41 19.26
CA PRO A 20 1.43 -1.43 18.30
C PRO A 20 0.25 -2.38 18.16
N GLU A 21 -0.36 -2.38 16.97
CA GLU A 21 -1.47 -3.27 16.68
C GLU A 21 -0.92 -4.70 16.79
N HIS A 22 -1.45 -5.47 17.73
CA HIS A 22 -0.92 -6.80 17.98
C HIS A 22 -1.24 -7.67 16.77
N ILE A 23 -0.19 -8.19 16.12
CA ILE A 23 -0.35 -9.09 14.99
C ILE A 23 -0.93 -10.40 15.53
N LEU A 24 -2.21 -10.65 15.27
CA LEU A 24 -2.90 -11.87 15.73
C LEU A 24 -2.77 -13.00 14.72
N GLN A 25 -2.45 -12.65 13.48
CA GLN A 25 -2.43 -13.57 12.35
C GLN A 25 -1.02 -14.12 12.11
N LYS A 26 -0.93 -15.40 11.73
CA LYS A 26 0.36 -16.08 11.50
C LYS A 26 1.11 -15.55 10.27
N GLY A 27 0.41 -14.84 9.38
CA GLY A 27 1.01 -14.21 8.20
C GLY A 27 1.20 -15.14 6.99
N PHE A 28 0.58 -16.33 6.97
CA PHE A 28 0.69 -17.27 5.84
C PHE A 28 -0.11 -16.87 4.58
N GLY A 29 -1.02 -15.90 4.69
CA GLY A 29 -1.86 -15.47 3.58
C GLY A 29 -3.26 -16.08 3.58
N THR A 30 -3.48 -17.17 4.32
CA THR A 30 -4.75 -17.92 4.33
C THR A 30 -5.76 -17.45 5.37
N GLU A 31 -5.34 -16.59 6.29
CA GLU A 31 -6.21 -16.01 7.31
C GLU A 31 -6.90 -14.77 6.72
N MET A 32 -8.23 -14.81 6.67
CA MET A 32 -9.08 -13.85 5.95
C MET A 32 -10.14 -13.28 6.90
N PRO A 33 -10.42 -11.96 6.83
CA PRO A 33 -9.65 -10.94 6.11
C PRO A 33 -8.27 -10.71 6.75
N PRO A 34 -7.25 -10.30 5.98
CA PRO A 34 -5.95 -9.98 6.56
C PRO A 34 -6.02 -8.78 7.50
N GLN A 35 -5.13 -8.75 8.48
CA GLN A 35 -4.83 -7.49 9.18
C GLN A 35 -4.12 -6.53 8.23
N LYS A 36 -4.51 -5.25 8.26
CA LYS A 36 -3.93 -4.20 7.39
C LYS A 36 -2.42 -4.12 7.49
N ILE A 37 -1.86 -4.23 8.70
CA ILE A 37 -0.40 -4.22 8.92
C ILE A 37 0.33 -5.34 8.18
N LEU A 38 -0.27 -6.53 8.05
CA LEU A 38 0.34 -7.63 7.30
C LEU A 38 0.39 -7.34 5.80
N VAL A 39 -0.63 -6.67 5.28
CA VAL A 39 -0.66 -6.22 3.89
C VAL A 39 0.40 -5.15 3.66
N GLU A 40 0.49 -4.15 4.55
CA GLU A 40 1.52 -3.10 4.48
C GLU A 40 2.93 -3.69 4.48
N ILE A 41 3.24 -4.60 5.41
CA ILE A 41 4.53 -5.30 5.48
C ILE A 41 4.80 -6.08 4.18
N TYR A 42 3.81 -6.80 3.65
CA TYR A 42 3.99 -7.59 2.43
C TYR A 42 4.29 -6.72 1.21
N PHE A 43 3.55 -5.63 1.02
CA PHE A 43 3.77 -4.72 -0.11
C PHE A 43 5.08 -3.93 0.02
N ASP A 44 5.48 -3.59 1.25
CA ASP A 44 6.79 -2.97 1.52
C ASP A 44 7.94 -3.91 1.15
N GLN A 45 7.86 -5.19 1.54
CA GLN A 45 8.82 -6.23 1.12
C GLN A 45 8.90 -6.41 -0.40
N LYS A 46 7.85 -6.06 -1.14
CA LYS A 46 7.79 -6.11 -2.61
C LYS A 46 8.19 -4.80 -3.28
N GLY A 47 8.55 -3.76 -2.53
CA GLY A 47 8.90 -2.44 -3.06
C GLY A 47 7.71 -1.65 -3.59
N LEU A 48 6.48 -2.02 -3.21
CA LEU A 48 5.23 -1.41 -3.69
C LEU A 48 4.35 -0.93 -2.52
N ALA A 49 4.96 -0.36 -1.47
CA ALA A 49 4.27 0.11 -0.27
C ALA A 49 3.10 1.07 -0.57
N THR A 50 3.20 1.88 -1.62
CA THR A 50 2.15 2.81 -2.06
C THR A 50 0.87 2.12 -2.53
N GLN A 51 0.96 0.87 -2.99
CA GLN A 51 -0.19 0.07 -3.43
C GLN A 51 -0.91 -0.65 -2.29
N ALA A 52 -0.28 -0.79 -1.12
CA ALA A 52 -0.83 -1.55 0.00
C ALA A 52 -2.23 -1.05 0.42
N SER A 53 -2.36 0.27 0.61
CA SER A 53 -3.62 0.88 1.03
C SER A 53 -4.70 0.79 -0.05
N VAL A 54 -4.31 0.86 -1.32
CA VAL A 54 -5.25 0.77 -2.47
C VAL A 54 -5.80 -0.64 -2.57
N PHE A 55 -4.90 -1.63 -2.54
CA PHE A 55 -5.25 -3.05 -2.53
C PHE A 55 -6.18 -3.39 -1.35
N TYR A 56 -5.82 -2.99 -0.12
CA TYR A 56 -6.62 -3.29 1.07
C TYR A 56 -8.02 -2.69 0.96
N SER A 57 -8.12 -1.41 0.59
CA SER A 57 -9.41 -0.71 0.48
C SER A 57 -10.29 -1.30 -0.63
N PHE A 58 -9.69 -1.79 -1.72
CA PHE A 58 -10.42 -2.42 -2.81
C PHE A 58 -11.10 -3.71 -2.36
N TYR A 59 -10.37 -4.61 -1.69
CA TYR A 59 -10.93 -5.88 -1.21
C TYR A 59 -11.80 -5.72 0.04
N GLU A 60 -11.53 -4.73 0.89
CA GLU A 60 -12.39 -4.38 2.02
C GLU A 60 -13.78 -3.97 1.53
N LYS A 61 -13.88 -3.11 0.51
CA LYS A 61 -15.18 -2.74 -0.12
C LYS A 61 -15.89 -3.92 -0.76
N ALA A 62 -15.15 -4.91 -1.26
CA ALA A 62 -15.68 -6.14 -1.81
C ALA A 62 -16.00 -7.21 -0.73
N ASN A 63 -15.90 -6.87 0.56
CA ASN A 63 -16.06 -7.78 1.68
C ASN A 63 -15.19 -9.05 1.55
N TRP A 64 -14.00 -8.92 0.97
CA TRP A 64 -13.07 -10.03 0.72
C TRP A 64 -13.73 -11.22 -0.01
N SER A 65 -14.66 -10.91 -0.91
CA SER A 65 -15.41 -11.89 -1.69
C SER A 65 -15.41 -11.53 -3.17
N SER A 66 -15.53 -12.55 -4.01
CA SER A 66 -15.74 -12.37 -5.45
C SER A 66 -17.11 -11.76 -5.72
N SER A 67 -17.30 -11.19 -6.92
CA SER A 67 -18.60 -10.66 -7.36
C SER A 67 -19.74 -11.68 -7.31
N LYS A 68 -19.43 -12.98 -7.32
CA LYS A 68 -20.40 -14.08 -7.16
C LYS A 68 -20.70 -14.42 -5.68
N GLY A 69 -20.11 -13.69 -4.73
CA GLY A 69 -20.22 -13.93 -3.29
C GLY A 69 -19.27 -15.00 -2.73
N THR A 70 -18.41 -15.61 -3.55
CA THR A 70 -17.44 -16.61 -3.07
C THR A 70 -16.33 -15.95 -2.27
N PRO A 71 -16.11 -16.30 -0.98
CA PRO A 71 -15.06 -15.70 -0.17
C PRO A 71 -13.68 -16.10 -0.67
N TYR A 72 -12.76 -15.15 -0.71
CA TYR A 72 -11.37 -15.45 -1.03
C TYR A 72 -10.71 -16.21 0.12
N ARG A 73 -9.80 -17.12 -0.22
CA ARG A 73 -9.09 -17.97 0.76
C ARG A 73 -7.66 -17.54 1.02
N ASN A 74 -7.09 -16.70 0.15
CA ASN A 74 -5.69 -16.32 0.25
C ASN A 74 -5.47 -14.88 -0.24
N TRP A 75 -5.20 -13.96 0.68
CA TRP A 75 -4.97 -12.56 0.33
C TRP A 75 -3.59 -12.33 -0.31
N LYS A 76 -2.59 -13.18 -0.04
CA LYS A 76 -1.27 -13.07 -0.67
C LYS A 76 -1.32 -13.48 -2.14
N LEU A 77 -2.19 -14.42 -2.49
CA LEU A 77 -2.45 -14.76 -3.90
C LEU A 77 -3.03 -13.55 -4.64
N LEU A 78 -4.07 -12.93 -4.06
CA LEU A 78 -4.67 -11.69 -4.58
C LEU A 78 -3.65 -10.55 -4.68
N ALA A 79 -2.81 -10.39 -3.67
CA ALA A 79 -1.76 -9.37 -3.67
C ALA A 79 -0.72 -9.62 -4.76
N GLY A 80 -0.35 -10.89 -5.00
CA GLY A 80 0.52 -11.28 -6.11
C GLY A 80 -0.05 -10.92 -7.47
N GLU A 81 -1.33 -11.24 -7.72
CA GLU A 81 -2.04 -10.87 -8.94
C GLU A 81 -2.14 -9.34 -9.09
N TRP A 82 -2.43 -8.62 -8.01
CA TRP A 82 -2.49 -7.16 -8.00
C TRP A 82 -1.16 -6.54 -8.42
N ILE A 83 -0.06 -6.98 -7.79
CA ILE A 83 1.29 -6.50 -8.08
C ILE A 83 1.65 -6.76 -9.55
N PHE A 84 1.39 -7.97 -10.04
CA PHE A 84 1.67 -8.32 -11.43
C PHE A 84 0.92 -7.38 -12.39
N ASN A 85 -0.39 -7.21 -12.21
CA ASN A 85 -1.21 -6.35 -13.06
C ASN A 85 -0.75 -4.89 -13.01
N TYR A 86 -0.43 -4.38 -11.82
CA TYR A 86 0.09 -3.03 -11.63
C TYR A 86 1.39 -2.81 -12.42
N GLU A 87 2.35 -3.74 -12.32
CA GLU A 87 3.61 -3.63 -13.05
C GLU A 87 3.43 -3.68 -14.57
N GLN A 88 2.55 -4.56 -15.08
CA GLN A 88 2.25 -4.61 -16.50
C GLN A 88 1.65 -3.30 -17.00
N GLU A 89 0.76 -2.71 -16.22
CA GLU A 89 0.15 -1.42 -16.53
C GLU A 89 1.20 -0.30 -16.56
N GLN A 90 2.11 -0.24 -15.58
CA GLN A 90 3.20 0.76 -15.59
C GLN A 90 4.11 0.61 -16.81
N LYS A 91 4.46 -0.63 -17.18
CA LYS A 91 5.26 -0.91 -18.39
C LYS A 91 4.53 -0.48 -19.66
N LEU A 92 3.21 -0.69 -19.75
CA LEU A 92 2.41 -0.23 -20.88
C LEU A 92 2.37 1.30 -20.95
N ARG A 93 2.08 1.97 -19.84
CA ARG A 93 2.04 3.44 -19.75
C ARG A 93 3.36 4.09 -20.15
N LYS A 94 4.49 3.50 -19.73
CA LYS A 94 5.82 3.94 -20.14
C LYS A 94 6.01 3.89 -21.66
N ARG A 95 5.69 2.75 -22.28
CA ARG A 95 5.77 2.57 -23.74
C ARG A 95 4.87 3.55 -24.50
N GLN A 96 3.65 3.76 -24.04
CA GLN A 96 2.72 4.72 -24.65
C GLN A 96 3.27 6.15 -24.58
N ARG A 97 3.85 6.54 -23.45
CA ARG A 97 4.48 7.85 -23.29
C ARG A 97 5.68 8.04 -24.22
N GLU A 98 6.54 7.02 -24.33
CA GLU A 98 7.69 7.05 -25.24
C GLU A 98 7.24 7.18 -26.71
N ASN A 99 6.26 6.38 -27.14
CA ASN A 99 5.70 6.46 -28.49
C ASN A 99 5.06 7.83 -28.78
N ALA A 100 4.35 8.40 -27.80
CA ALA A 100 3.78 9.74 -27.94
C ALA A 100 4.87 10.81 -28.13
N LEU A 101 5.95 10.76 -27.35
CA LEU A 101 7.08 11.69 -27.49
C LEU A 101 7.77 11.58 -28.86
N LEU A 102 7.94 10.35 -29.36
CA LEU A 102 8.52 10.11 -30.69
C LEU A 102 7.61 10.60 -31.83
N SER A 103 6.29 10.59 -31.65
CA SER A 103 5.35 11.07 -32.67
C SER A 103 5.34 12.59 -32.91
N TYR A 104 6.00 13.36 -32.03
CA TYR A 104 6.12 14.82 -32.14
C TYR A 104 7.51 15.30 -32.62
N GLN A 105 8.40 14.37 -33.01
CA GLN A 105 9.69 14.64 -33.64
C GLN A 105 9.62 14.39 -35.14
#